data_AF-A0AAW6WQ49-F1
#
_entry.id   AF-A0AAW6WQ49-F1
#
_cell.length_a   1.000
_cell.length_b   1.000
_cell.length_c   1.000
_cell.angle_alpha   90.00
_cell.angle_beta   90.00
_cell.angle_gamma   90.00
#
_symmetry.space_group_name_H-M   'P 1'
#
loop_
_entity.id
_entity.type
_entity.pdbx_description
1 polymer ?
#
loop_
_entity_poly.entity_id
_entity_poly.type
_entity_poly.pdbx_seq_one_letter_code
_entity_poly.pdbx_strand_id
1 'polypeptide(L)'
;MAGFDRSQRHVTERTSMAELNTNTIKRLRKLLPMLTSDQPGEVLATVAAILRALSGAGASIHDLVAALGKPQRPRVIERIVYRDRIVVEERIVYRDREEAPEELAGAAMSSGEVLQAARMLLADAYLNDREHDFVRNMLARAECGGDRFAITPRQSIWLRELTVRHREMEASHG
;
A
#
# COMPACT_ATOMS: atom_id res chain seq x y z
N MET A 1 16.06 15.80 -61.80
CA MET A 1 15.02 14.74 -61.82
C MET A 1 15.70 13.39 -61.72
N ALA A 2 15.55 12.70 -60.59
CA ALA A 2 15.43 11.24 -60.48
C ALA A 2 15.39 10.89 -58.98
N GLY A 3 14.34 10.15 -58.60
CA GLY A 3 13.85 10.01 -57.24
C GLY A 3 14.77 9.20 -56.32
N PHE A 4 14.85 9.67 -55.08
CA PHE A 4 15.38 8.93 -53.95
C PHE A 4 14.30 7.93 -53.53
N ASP A 5 14.42 6.67 -53.94
CA ASP A 5 13.50 5.60 -53.55
C ASP A 5 13.71 5.24 -52.07
N ARG A 6 12.95 5.94 -51.23
CA ARG A 6 12.88 5.71 -49.79
C ARG A 6 11.87 4.59 -49.58
N SER A 7 12.29 3.35 -49.82
CA SER A 7 11.51 2.15 -49.56
C SER A 7 11.17 2.08 -48.07
N GLN A 8 9.94 2.51 -47.77
CA GLN A 8 9.32 2.35 -46.47
C GLN A 8 9.11 0.86 -46.22
N ARG A 9 9.99 0.26 -45.41
CA ARG A 9 9.67 -1.00 -44.77
C ARG A 9 8.72 -0.68 -43.63
N HIS A 10 7.45 -0.94 -43.89
CA HIS A 10 6.38 -0.98 -42.90
C HIS A 10 6.87 -1.71 -41.64
N VAL A 11 7.14 -0.92 -40.59
CA VAL A 11 7.24 -1.41 -39.22
C VAL A 11 5.81 -1.69 -38.80
N THR A 12 5.35 -2.90 -39.09
CA THR A 12 4.05 -3.37 -38.66
C THR A 12 4.11 -3.51 -37.14
N GLU A 13 3.54 -2.53 -36.45
CA GLU A 13 3.15 -2.65 -35.04
C GLU A 13 2.29 -3.91 -34.88
N ARG A 14 2.93 -4.99 -34.41
CA ARG A 14 2.25 -6.05 -33.66
C ARG A 14 2.64 -5.88 -32.19
N THR A 15 2.19 -4.79 -31.59
CA THR A 15 2.21 -4.64 -30.13
C THR A 15 1.05 -5.45 -29.54
N SER A 16 1.08 -6.77 -29.73
CA SER A 16 0.41 -7.68 -28.80
C SER A 16 1.46 -7.99 -27.73
N MET A 17 1.49 -7.20 -26.64
CA MET A 17 2.33 -7.52 -25.49
C MET A 17 1.86 -8.85 -24.92
N ALA A 18 2.64 -9.91 -25.16
CA ALA A 18 2.27 -11.24 -24.70
C ALA A 18 2.34 -11.26 -23.17
N GLU A 19 1.24 -11.62 -22.52
CA GLU A 19 1.26 -11.81 -21.08
C GLU A 19 2.15 -13.00 -20.72
N LEU A 20 3.19 -12.75 -19.91
CA LEU A 20 4.07 -13.80 -19.44
C LEU A 20 3.30 -14.76 -18.54
N ASN A 21 3.21 -16.02 -18.96
CA ASN A 21 2.61 -17.05 -18.13
C ASN A 21 3.43 -17.34 -16.85
N THR A 22 2.77 -17.87 -15.83
CA THR A 22 3.35 -18.13 -14.50
C THR A 22 4.57 -19.06 -14.52
N ASN A 23 4.63 -20.03 -15.42
CA ASN A 23 5.73 -20.99 -15.51
C ASN A 23 7.01 -20.32 -16.07
N THR A 24 6.85 -19.49 -17.10
CA THR A 24 7.93 -18.67 -17.65
C THR A 24 8.47 -17.72 -16.58
N ILE A 25 7.60 -17.05 -15.82
CA ILE A 25 8.01 -16.17 -14.71
C ILE A 25 8.81 -16.93 -13.65
N LYS A 26 8.35 -18.11 -13.21
CA LYS A 26 9.07 -18.94 -12.23
C LYS A 26 10.47 -19.33 -12.72
N ARG A 27 10.62 -19.63 -14.01
CA ARG A 27 11.91 -19.96 -14.62
C ARG A 27 12.83 -18.75 -14.70
N LEU A 28 12.31 -17.60 -15.14
CA LEU A 28 13.07 -16.35 -15.23
C LEU A 28 13.57 -15.87 -13.86
N ARG A 29 12.78 -16.04 -12.78
CA ARG A 29 13.21 -15.72 -11.41
C ARG A 29 14.47 -16.48 -10.97
N LYS A 30 14.73 -17.67 -11.51
CA LYS A 30 15.93 -18.46 -11.22
C LYS A 30 17.12 -18.08 -12.12
N LEU A 31 16.85 -17.70 -13.36
CA LEU A 31 17.88 -17.37 -14.35
C LEU A 31 18.41 -15.95 -14.21
N LEU A 32 17.56 -14.97 -13.87
CA LEU A 32 17.99 -13.57 -13.76
C LEU A 32 19.15 -13.35 -12.76
N PRO A 33 19.16 -13.98 -11.57
CA PRO A 33 20.33 -13.90 -10.68
C PRO A 33 21.61 -14.50 -11.26
N MET A 34 21.52 -15.53 -12.11
CA MET A 34 22.71 -16.18 -12.69
C MET A 34 23.47 -15.29 -13.70
N LEU A 35 22.86 -14.17 -14.11
CA LEU A 35 23.54 -13.16 -14.93
C LEU A 35 24.66 -12.44 -14.16
N THR A 36 24.73 -12.57 -12.83
CA THR A 36 25.78 -11.98 -12.00
C THR A 36 26.96 -12.94 -11.78
N SER A 37 27.04 -14.06 -12.51
CA SER A 37 28.16 -14.99 -12.39
C SER A 37 29.47 -14.35 -12.90
N ASP A 38 30.58 -14.64 -12.20
CA ASP A 38 31.94 -14.23 -12.59
C ASP A 38 32.51 -15.07 -13.75
N GLN A 39 31.78 -16.11 -14.18
CA GLN A 39 32.15 -16.98 -15.29
C GLN A 39 31.44 -16.52 -16.57
N PRO A 40 32.15 -15.99 -17.59
CA PRO A 40 31.51 -15.49 -18.81
C PRO A 40 30.68 -16.55 -19.55
N GLY A 41 31.11 -17.80 -19.50
CA GLY A 41 30.38 -18.93 -20.11
C GLY A 41 29.03 -19.17 -19.46
N GLU A 42 28.92 -18.99 -18.13
CA GLU A 42 27.66 -19.14 -17.41
C GLU A 42 26.70 -17.99 -17.71
N VAL A 43 27.20 -16.76 -17.83
CA VAL A 43 26.40 -15.60 -18.22
C VAL A 43 25.81 -15.81 -19.62
N LEU A 44 26.63 -16.19 -20.60
CA LEU A 44 26.16 -16.45 -21.98
C LEU A 44 25.16 -17.61 -22.04
N ALA A 45 25.40 -18.69 -21.30
CA ALA A 45 24.47 -19.81 -21.21
C ALA A 45 23.13 -19.39 -20.58
N THR A 46 23.18 -18.53 -19.56
CA THR A 46 22.00 -17.98 -18.88
C THR A 46 21.21 -17.06 -19.79
N VAL A 47 21.85 -16.14 -20.51
CA VAL A 47 21.19 -15.28 -21.51
C VAL A 47 20.50 -16.13 -22.57
N ALA A 48 21.20 -17.15 -23.11
CA ALA A 48 20.62 -18.06 -24.09
C ALA A 48 19.41 -18.83 -23.52
N ALA A 49 19.47 -19.25 -22.26
CA ALA A 49 18.36 -19.92 -21.58
C ALA A 49 17.14 -19.00 -21.37
N ILE A 50 17.38 -17.73 -21.03
CA ILE A 50 16.33 -16.70 -20.90
C ILE A 50 15.63 -16.49 -22.24
N LEU A 51 16.40 -16.28 -23.32
CA LEU A 51 15.85 -16.08 -24.65
C LEU A 51 15.03 -17.29 -25.11
N ARG A 52 15.53 -18.51 -24.93
CA ARG A 52 14.76 -19.74 -25.24
C ARG A 52 13.47 -19.84 -24.44
N ALA A 53 13.48 -19.48 -23.16
CA ALA A 53 12.29 -19.54 -22.30
C ALA A 53 11.23 -18.52 -22.74
N LEU A 54 11.64 -17.32 -23.16
CA LEU A 54 10.74 -16.29 -23.68
C LEU A 54 10.18 -16.69 -25.05
N SER A 55 11.04 -17.08 -25.99
CA SER A 55 10.61 -17.50 -27.34
C SER A 55 9.69 -18.71 -27.30
N GLY A 56 9.97 -19.69 -26.43
CA GLY A 56 9.08 -20.85 -26.23
C GLY A 56 7.70 -20.49 -25.67
N ALA A 57 7.57 -19.31 -25.06
CA ALA A 57 6.30 -18.77 -24.56
C ALA A 57 5.67 -17.73 -25.50
N GLY A 58 6.23 -17.51 -26.70
CA GLY A 58 5.75 -16.48 -27.63
C GLY A 58 6.02 -15.04 -27.17
N ALA A 59 6.95 -14.85 -26.21
CA ALA A 59 7.29 -13.57 -25.62
C ALA A 59 8.71 -13.12 -26.00
N SER A 60 9.00 -11.85 -25.78
CA SER A 60 10.28 -11.19 -26.06
C SER A 60 10.88 -10.53 -24.81
N ILE A 61 12.10 -10.01 -24.93
CA ILE A 61 12.71 -9.20 -23.88
C ILE A 61 11.91 -7.93 -23.60
N HIS A 62 11.25 -7.35 -24.61
CA HIS A 62 10.37 -6.19 -24.42
C HIS A 62 9.19 -6.52 -23.50
N ASP A 63 8.61 -7.72 -23.62
CA ASP A 63 7.52 -8.19 -22.76
C ASP A 63 7.99 -8.41 -21.31
N LEU A 64 9.23 -8.90 -21.14
CA LEU A 64 9.85 -9.02 -19.82
C LEU A 64 10.06 -7.66 -19.15
N VAL A 65 10.61 -6.69 -19.88
CA VAL A 65 10.81 -5.33 -19.36
C VAL A 65 9.47 -4.70 -18.99
N ALA A 66 8.45 -4.85 -19.84
CA ALA A 66 7.12 -4.37 -19.54
C ALA A 66 6.51 -5.03 -18.30
N ALA A 67 6.69 -6.34 -18.11
CA ALA A 67 6.22 -7.04 -16.92
C ALA A 67 6.90 -6.55 -15.63
N LEU A 68 8.18 -6.18 -15.70
CA LEU A 68 8.92 -5.60 -14.56
C LEU A 68 8.53 -4.14 -14.29
N GLY A 69 8.18 -3.39 -15.33
CA GLY A 69 7.76 -1.99 -15.24
C GLY A 69 6.32 -1.78 -14.79
N LYS A 70 5.49 -2.83 -14.68
CA LYS A 70 4.14 -2.73 -14.13
C LYS A 70 4.24 -2.30 -12.66
N PRO A 71 3.64 -1.17 -12.24
CA PRO A 71 3.62 -0.79 -10.84
C PRO A 71 2.93 -1.93 -10.07
N GLN A 72 3.71 -2.61 -9.22
CA GLN A 72 3.17 -3.58 -8.28
C GLN A 72 2.20 -2.82 -7.41
N ARG A 73 0.90 -3.16 -7.46
CA ARG A 73 -0.03 -2.67 -6.44
C ARG A 73 0.57 -3.09 -5.10
N PRO A 74 0.81 -2.15 -4.16
CA PRO A 74 1.41 -2.50 -2.89
C PRO A 74 0.56 -3.61 -2.27
N ARG A 75 1.18 -4.77 -2.03
CA ARG A 75 0.55 -5.81 -1.22
C ARG A 75 0.42 -5.22 0.18
N VAL A 76 -0.78 -4.77 0.53
CA VAL A 76 -1.10 -4.34 1.88
C VAL A 76 -1.04 -5.59 2.76
N ILE A 77 0.11 -5.83 3.39
CA ILE A 77 0.25 -6.86 4.42
C ILE A 77 -0.18 -6.19 5.72
N GLU A 78 -1.46 -6.34 6.10
CA GLU A 78 -1.89 -6.00 7.45
C GLU A 78 -1.36 -7.08 8.40
N ARG A 79 -0.27 -6.78 9.10
CA ARG A 79 0.25 -7.62 10.20
C ARG A 79 -0.74 -7.56 11.35
N ILE A 80 -1.60 -8.57 11.48
CA ILE A 80 -2.40 -8.75 12.69
C ILE A 80 -1.55 -9.46 13.74
N VAL A 81 -1.12 -8.74 14.77
CA VAL A 81 -0.45 -9.31 15.94
C VAL A 81 -1.51 -9.86 16.87
N TYR A 82 -1.79 -11.16 16.78
CA TYR A 82 -2.40 -11.89 17.88
C TYR A 82 -1.28 -12.43 18.77
N ARG A 83 -1.34 -12.12 20.07
CA ARG A 83 -0.59 -12.85 21.09
C ARG A 83 -1.02 -14.33 20.97
N ASP A 84 -0.10 -15.18 20.51
CA ASP A 84 -0.21 -16.65 20.43
C ASP A 84 -1.35 -17.29 19.61
N ARG A 85 -1.17 -17.42 18.28
CA ARG A 85 -1.39 -18.67 17.50
C ARG A 85 -1.28 -18.43 15.99
N ILE A 86 -0.56 -19.30 15.29
CA ILE A 86 -0.50 -19.36 13.82
C ILE A 86 -1.66 -20.23 13.35
N VAL A 87 -2.63 -19.66 12.62
CA VAL A 87 -3.74 -20.40 12.00
C VAL A 87 -3.55 -20.43 10.49
N VAL A 88 -3.46 -21.62 9.91
CA VAL A 88 -3.32 -21.88 8.47
C VAL A 88 -4.66 -22.38 7.96
N GLU A 89 -5.55 -21.48 7.52
CA GLU A 89 -6.57 -21.70 6.46
C GLU A 89 -7.44 -20.45 6.30
N GLU A 90 -7.41 -19.84 5.12
CA GLU A 90 -8.10 -18.58 4.81
C GLU A 90 -9.53 -18.84 4.31
N ARG A 91 -10.55 -18.57 5.15
CA ARG A 91 -11.95 -18.37 4.72
C ARG A 91 -12.32 -16.90 4.96
N ILE A 92 -12.43 -16.13 3.88
CA ILE A 92 -12.83 -14.72 3.93
C ILE A 92 -14.35 -14.66 4.14
N VAL A 93 -14.78 -14.19 5.32
CA VAL A 93 -16.15 -13.73 5.57
C VAL A 93 -16.08 -12.21 5.65
N TYR A 94 -16.73 -11.51 4.72
CA TYR A 94 -16.93 -10.06 4.85
C TYR A 94 -17.82 -9.83 6.06
N ARG A 95 -17.28 -9.22 7.12
CA ARG A 95 -18.13 -8.50 8.06
C ARG A 95 -18.46 -7.19 7.35
N ASP A 96 -19.74 -7.01 7.02
CA ASP A 96 -20.22 -5.70 6.57
C ASP A 96 -19.74 -4.67 7.60
N ARG A 97 -18.86 -3.80 7.13
CA ARG A 97 -18.20 -2.81 7.96
C ARG A 97 -19.18 -1.67 8.11
N GLU A 98 -19.78 -1.60 9.29
CA GLU A 98 -20.73 -0.57 9.68
C GLU A 98 -20.16 0.83 9.34
N GLU A 99 -20.91 1.57 8.54
CA GLU A 99 -20.61 2.94 8.16
C GLU A 99 -20.63 3.78 9.45
N ALA A 100 -19.66 4.70 9.59
CA ALA A 100 -19.54 5.48 10.82
C ALA A 100 -20.85 6.22 11.12
N PRO A 101 -21.32 6.30 12.38
CA PRO A 101 -22.58 6.95 12.70
C PRO A 101 -22.64 8.37 12.12
N GLU A 102 -23.67 8.67 11.32
CA GLU A 102 -23.87 10.00 10.70
C GLU A 102 -23.82 11.14 11.73
N GLU A 103 -24.19 10.85 12.99
CA GLU A 103 -24.19 11.80 14.10
C GLU A 103 -22.80 12.39 14.42
N LEU A 104 -21.71 11.68 14.12
CA LEU A 104 -20.34 12.16 14.34
C LEU A 104 -19.72 12.85 13.11
N ALA A 105 -20.38 12.76 11.96
CA ALA A 105 -19.97 13.36 10.69
C ALA A 105 -20.26 14.89 10.62
N GLY A 106 -20.31 15.56 11.78
CA GLY A 106 -20.36 17.02 11.87
C GLY A 106 -19.08 17.70 11.41
N ALA A 107 -19.11 19.05 11.34
CA ALA A 107 -17.98 19.89 10.94
C ALA A 107 -16.66 19.48 11.63
N ALA A 108 -15.54 19.55 10.91
CA ALA A 108 -14.23 19.18 11.45
C ALA A 108 -13.91 19.99 12.73
N MET A 109 -13.42 19.31 13.77
CA MET A 109 -13.03 19.98 15.01
C MET A 109 -12.02 21.10 14.74
N SER A 110 -12.29 22.26 15.32
CA SER A 110 -11.36 23.39 15.36
C SER A 110 -10.12 23.04 16.20
N SER A 111 -9.04 23.82 16.02
CA SER A 111 -7.82 23.66 16.82
C SER A 111 -8.10 23.73 18.32
N GLY A 112 -8.93 24.69 18.75
CA GLY A 112 -9.32 24.83 20.17
C GLY A 112 -10.04 23.61 20.73
N GLU A 113 -10.99 23.04 19.97
CA GLU A 113 -11.70 21.83 20.38
C GLU A 113 -10.77 20.62 20.47
N VAL A 114 -9.83 20.49 19.53
CA VAL A 114 -8.82 19.42 19.58
C VAL A 114 -7.91 19.57 20.80
N LEU A 115 -7.45 20.79 21.10
CA LEU A 115 -6.63 21.05 22.29
C LEU A 115 -7.37 20.68 23.58
N GLN A 116 -8.62 21.11 23.71
CA GLN A 116 -9.43 20.82 24.89
C GLN A 116 -9.65 19.31 25.06
N ALA A 117 -10.11 18.63 24.01
CA ALA A 117 -10.37 17.20 24.05
C ALA A 117 -9.09 16.40 24.33
N ALA A 118 -7.98 16.75 23.67
CA ALA A 118 -6.72 16.02 23.85
C ALA A 118 -6.14 16.19 25.26
N ARG A 119 -6.24 17.39 25.85
CA ARG A 119 -5.79 17.63 27.24
C ARG A 119 -6.61 16.85 28.25
N MET A 120 -7.94 16.84 28.08
CA MET A 120 -8.84 16.06 28.94
C MET A 120 -8.52 14.56 28.84
N LEU A 121 -8.42 14.02 27.62
CA LEU A 121 -8.14 12.60 27.41
C LEU A 121 -6.76 12.17 27.97
N LEU A 122 -5.72 13.00 27.83
CA LEU A 122 -4.39 12.66 28.37
C LEU A 122 -4.31 12.80 29.89
N ALA A 123 -5.20 13.59 30.51
CA ALA A 123 -5.20 13.77 31.95
C ALA A 123 -5.85 12.59 32.68
N ASP A 124 -6.98 12.07 32.15
CA ASP A 124 -7.85 11.21 32.94
C ASP A 124 -8.47 10.02 32.18
N ALA A 125 -8.29 9.93 30.85
CA ALA A 125 -8.86 8.82 30.10
C ALA A 125 -7.98 7.57 30.16
N TYR A 126 -8.62 6.40 30.23
CA TYR A 126 -7.95 5.12 30.07
C TYR A 126 -7.68 4.85 28.58
N LEU A 127 -6.54 5.33 28.11
CA LEU A 127 -6.09 5.17 26.72
C LEU A 127 -5.11 3.99 26.60
N ASN A 128 -5.23 3.20 25.54
CA ASN A 128 -4.16 2.27 25.17
C ASN A 128 -2.98 3.02 24.51
N ASP A 129 -1.81 2.38 24.38
CA ASP A 129 -0.58 3.01 23.84
C ASP A 129 -0.81 3.73 22.51
N ARG A 130 -1.60 3.13 21.60
CA ARG A 130 -1.88 3.71 20.28
C ARG A 130 -2.79 4.92 20.36
N GLU A 131 -3.81 4.88 21.22
CA GLU A 131 -4.71 6.01 21.46
C GLU A 131 -3.95 7.15 22.14
N HIS A 132 -3.13 6.84 23.14
CA HIS A 132 -2.28 7.80 23.82
C HIS A 132 -1.31 8.49 22.84
N ASP A 133 -0.65 7.73 21.97
CA ASP A 133 0.23 8.28 20.92
C ASP A 133 -0.52 9.16 19.92
N PHE A 134 -1.71 8.76 19.52
CA PHE A 134 -2.56 9.56 18.64
C PHE A 134 -2.94 10.89 19.30
N VAL A 135 -3.47 10.85 20.53
CA VAL A 135 -3.94 12.05 21.24
C VAL A 135 -2.77 13.00 21.51
N ARG A 136 -1.61 12.46 21.92
CA ARG A 136 -0.37 13.23 22.10
C ARG A 136 0.10 13.89 20.81
N ASN A 137 0.01 13.18 19.68
CA ASN A 137 0.34 13.77 18.38
C ASN A 137 -0.64 14.87 17.97
N MET A 138 -1.95 14.68 18.23
CA MET A 138 -2.96 15.71 17.95
C MET A 138 -2.74 16.95 18.81
N LEU A 139 -2.45 16.79 20.10
CA LEU A 139 -2.12 17.89 21.01
C LEU A 139 -0.93 18.69 20.48
N ALA A 140 0.20 18.02 20.21
CA ALA A 140 1.41 18.69 19.71
C ALA A 140 1.17 19.42 18.38
N ARG A 141 0.42 18.82 17.45
CA ARG A 141 0.11 19.44 16.16
C ARG A 141 -0.81 20.65 16.32
N ALA A 142 -1.80 20.60 17.20
CA ALA A 142 -2.70 21.71 17.45
C ALA A 142 -1.99 22.87 18.17
N GLU A 143 -1.10 22.57 19.13
CA GLU A 143 -0.29 23.57 19.83
C GLU A 143 0.70 24.28 18.90
N CYS A 144 1.38 23.55 18.02
CA CYS A 144 2.30 24.15 17.06
C CYS A 144 1.61 24.77 15.84
N GLY A 145 0.43 24.29 15.47
CA GLY A 145 -0.24 24.64 14.22
C GLY A 145 -1.00 25.97 14.25
N GLY A 146 -1.48 26.41 15.42
CA GLY A 146 -2.28 27.64 15.56
C GLY A 146 -3.41 27.71 14.53
N ASP A 147 -3.51 28.84 13.81
CA ASP A 147 -4.52 29.08 12.77
C ASP A 147 -4.35 28.21 11.51
N ARG A 148 -3.20 27.57 11.32
CA ARG A 148 -2.93 26.65 10.19
C ARG A 148 -3.22 25.20 10.53
N PHE A 149 -3.63 24.92 11.76
CA PHE A 149 -3.97 23.56 12.16
C PHE A 149 -5.22 23.08 11.42
N ALA A 150 -5.08 21.92 10.77
CA ALA A 150 -6.19 21.22 10.16
C ALA A 150 -6.18 19.75 10.59
N ILE A 151 -7.34 19.29 11.03
CA ILE A 151 -7.61 17.88 11.34
C ILE A 151 -8.46 17.28 10.23
N THR A 152 -8.20 16.03 9.86
CA THR A 152 -9.03 15.36 8.86
C THR A 152 -10.38 14.96 9.46
N PRO A 153 -11.46 14.84 8.67
CA PRO A 153 -12.76 14.40 9.18
C PRO A 153 -12.68 13.09 9.97
N ARG A 154 -11.87 12.14 9.50
CA ARG A 154 -11.66 10.86 10.17
C ARG A 154 -10.94 11.00 11.51
N GLN A 155 -9.92 11.86 11.60
CA GLN A 155 -9.23 12.15 12.86
C GLN A 155 -10.17 12.85 13.85
N SER A 156 -11.03 13.74 13.36
CA SER A 156 -12.07 14.41 14.14
C SER A 156 -13.08 13.42 14.70
N ILE A 157 -13.58 12.48 13.89
CA ILE A 157 -14.50 11.42 14.35
C ILE A 157 -13.83 10.58 15.43
N TRP A 158 -12.60 10.14 15.18
CA TRP A 158 -11.92 9.27 16.14
C TRP A 158 -11.65 9.96 17.48
N LEU A 159 -11.28 11.24 17.49
CA LEU A 159 -11.09 12.00 18.73
C LEU A 159 -12.42 12.18 19.50
N ARG A 160 -13.54 12.34 18.80
CA ARG A 160 -14.88 12.37 19.41
C ARG A 160 -15.25 11.03 20.02
N GLU A 161 -14.99 9.92 19.34
CA GLU A 161 -15.24 8.57 19.87
C GLU A 161 -14.47 8.32 21.17
N LEU A 162 -13.19 8.74 21.24
CA LEU A 162 -12.41 8.65 22.48
C LEU A 162 -13.05 9.46 23.61
N THR A 163 -13.51 10.67 23.28
CA THR A 163 -14.16 11.58 24.25
C THR A 163 -15.48 11.02 24.77
N VAL A 164 -16.31 10.46 23.89
CA VAL A 164 -17.58 9.83 24.27
C VAL A 164 -17.32 8.63 25.18
N ARG A 165 -16.41 7.74 24.78
CA ARG A 165 -16.07 6.54 25.57
C ARG A 165 -15.53 6.89 26.95
N HIS A 166 -14.67 7.91 27.05
CA HIS A 166 -14.17 8.37 28.34
C HIS A 166 -15.32 8.85 29.24
N ARG A 167 -16.25 9.65 28.72
CA ARG A 167 -17.43 10.12 29.48
C ARG A 167 -18.35 8.98 29.90
N GLU A 168 -18.57 7.99 29.03
CA GLU A 168 -19.37 6.81 29.35
C GLU A 168 -18.71 5.96 30.45
N MET A 169 -17.38 5.83 30.42
CA MET A 169 -16.62 5.19 31.48
C MET A 169 -16.70 5.95 32.80
N GLU A 170 -16.54 7.28 32.79
CA GLU A 170 -16.69 8.12 33.99
C GLU A 170 -18.08 7.99 34.59
N ALA A 171 -19.13 8.08 33.76
CA ALA A 171 -20.52 7.94 34.18
C ALA A 171 -20.86 6.54 34.73
N SER A 172 -20.08 5.52 34.37
CA SER A 172 -20.24 4.15 34.88
C SER A 172 -19.47 3.88 36.19
N HIS A 173 -18.51 4.76 36.55
CA HIS A 173 -17.64 4.60 37.72
C HIS A 173 -17.87 5.68 38.81
N GLY A 174 -18.76 6.66 38.57
CA GLY A 174 -19.25 7.63 39.55
C GLY A 174 -20.53 7.17 40.22
#